data_AF-B5JX23-F1
#
_entry.id   AF-B5JX23-F1
#
_cell.length_a   1.000
_cell.length_b   1.000
_cell.length_c   1.000
_cell.angle_alpha   90.00
_cell.angle_beta   90.00
_cell.angle_gamma   90.00
#
_symmetry.space_group_name_H-M   'P 1'
#
loop_
_entity.id
_entity.type
_entity.pdbx_description
1 polymer ?
#
loop_
_entity_poly.entity_id
_entity_poly.type
_entity_poly.pdbx_seq_one_letter_code
_entity_poly.pdbx_strand_id
1 'polypeptide(L)'
;MILVMLGIGLHIMPESVESAGVWVLVLALAGFVLPTLIEHILSRAAETVHHITLLVGVVGLSLHAMLDGLALTRDAYALSAGVLPVLVLLHRFPVGQVMWALLEPAFGRTVAVGVLAILMLTTGAGVLLGEQMHFLVHGEVFAWFQSFMAGALVHVMLFRSHSHQHSD
;
A
#
# COMPACT_ATOMS: atom_id res chain seq x y z
N MET A 1 -12.19 3.82 -9.98
CA MET A 1 -11.16 3.41 -9.00
C MET A 1 -9.82 3.06 -9.68
N ILE A 2 -9.81 2.10 -10.62
CA ILE A 2 -8.61 1.72 -11.41
C ILE A 2 -8.01 2.92 -12.17
N LEU A 3 -8.86 3.77 -12.76
CA LEU A 3 -8.43 4.97 -13.51
C LEU A 3 -7.70 6.01 -12.63
N VAL A 4 -8.11 6.14 -11.36
CA VAL A 4 -7.48 7.04 -10.39
C VAL A 4 -6.13 6.48 -9.95
N MET A 5 -6.05 5.17 -9.66
CA MET A 5 -4.77 4.54 -9.31
C MET A 5 -3.78 4.50 -10.47
N LEU A 6 -4.26 4.27 -11.70
CA LEU A 6 -3.46 4.31 -12.91
C LEU A 6 -2.92 5.73 -13.20
N GLY A 7 -3.76 6.75 -13.05
CA GLY A 7 -3.35 8.15 -13.22
C GLY A 7 -2.30 8.60 -12.20
N ILE A 8 -2.41 8.14 -10.95
CA ILE A 8 -1.44 8.42 -9.89
C ILE A 8 -0.12 7.67 -10.14
N GLY A 9 -0.20 6.39 -10.52
CA GLY A 9 0.98 5.58 -10.83
C GLY A 9 1.80 6.12 -12.00
N LEU A 10 1.15 6.60 -13.06
CA LEU A 10 1.83 7.19 -14.23
C LEU A 10 2.54 8.51 -13.93
N HIS A 11 2.08 9.26 -12.92
CA HIS A 11 2.70 10.52 -12.53
C HIS A 11 3.92 10.33 -11.61
N ILE A 12 3.89 9.32 -10.75
CA ILE A 12 4.93 9.08 -9.74
C ILE A 12 6.05 8.15 -10.26
N MET A 13 5.74 7.23 -11.18
CA MET A 13 6.69 6.25 -11.73
C MET A 13 8.00 6.81 -12.33
N PRO A 14 8.01 7.94 -13.06
CA PRO A 14 9.23 8.44 -13.71
C PRO A 14 10.33 8.80 -12.70
N GLU A 15 9.97 9.42 -11.57
CA GLU A 15 10.93 9.88 -10.54
C GLU A 15 11.49 8.73 -9.69
N SER A 16 10.72 7.65 -9.51
CA SER A 16 11.15 6.48 -8.73
C SER A 16 12.18 5.62 -9.45
N VAL A 17 12.19 5.61 -10.79
CA VAL A 17 13.16 4.83 -11.58
C VAL A 17 14.53 5.51 -11.61
N GLU A 18 14.59 6.85 -11.59
CA GLU A 18 15.86 7.60 -11.56
C GLU A 18 16.60 7.49 -10.22
N SER A 19 15.89 7.29 -9.11
CA SER A 19 16.47 7.39 -7.76
C SER A 19 17.03 6.09 -7.17
N ALA A 20 16.56 4.92 -7.58
CA ALA A 20 16.88 3.65 -6.87
C ALA A 20 17.39 2.48 -7.75
N GLY A 21 17.57 2.72 -9.06
CA GLY A 21 18.26 1.79 -9.97
C GLY A 21 17.57 0.43 -10.17
N VAL A 22 18.33 -0.56 -10.66
CA VAL A 22 17.79 -1.89 -11.06
C VAL A 22 17.14 -2.67 -9.91
N TRP A 23 17.53 -2.41 -8.66
CA TRP A 23 17.01 -3.10 -7.48
C TRP A 23 15.51 -2.85 -7.26
N VAL A 24 14.99 -1.71 -7.71
CA VAL A 24 13.55 -1.43 -7.73
C VAL A 24 12.82 -2.50 -8.54
N LEU A 25 13.29 -2.83 -9.75
CA LEU A 25 12.61 -3.83 -10.59
C LEU A 25 12.62 -5.22 -9.94
N VAL A 26 13.73 -5.59 -9.31
CA VAL A 26 13.86 -6.89 -8.61
C VAL A 26 12.91 -6.95 -7.42
N LEU A 27 12.83 -5.90 -6.62
CA LEU A 27 11.99 -5.85 -5.43
C LEU A 27 10.50 -5.75 -5.78
N ALA A 28 10.13 -4.99 -6.81
CA ALA A 28 8.77 -4.99 -7.35
C ALA A 28 8.37 -6.38 -7.85
N LEU A 29 9.25 -7.07 -8.57
CA LEU A 29 8.98 -8.44 -9.01
C LEU A 29 8.85 -9.39 -7.82
N ALA A 30 9.73 -9.27 -6.82
CA ALA A 30 9.66 -10.05 -5.60
C ALA A 30 8.34 -9.81 -4.86
N GLY A 31 7.93 -8.55 -4.69
CA GLY A 31 6.64 -8.18 -4.10
C GLY A 31 5.46 -8.71 -4.88
N PHE A 32 5.55 -8.77 -6.21
CA PHE A 32 4.51 -9.36 -7.06
C PHE A 32 4.38 -10.88 -6.93
N VAL A 33 5.51 -11.59 -6.79
CA VAL A 33 5.53 -13.07 -6.77
C VAL A 33 5.32 -13.64 -5.36
N LEU A 34 5.80 -12.93 -4.33
CA LEU A 34 5.79 -13.42 -2.95
C LEU A 34 4.39 -13.78 -2.43
N PRO A 35 3.31 -13.02 -2.71
CA PRO A 35 1.96 -13.38 -2.26
C PRO A 35 1.51 -14.75 -2.77
N THR A 36 1.70 -15.04 -4.07
CA THR A 36 1.37 -16.34 -4.68
C THR A 36 2.18 -17.47 -4.05
N LEU A 37 3.46 -17.22 -3.78
CA LEU A 37 4.35 -18.22 -3.22
C LEU A 37 3.94 -18.58 -1.78
N ILE A 38 3.62 -17.56 -0.98
CA ILE A 38 3.10 -17.73 0.38
C ILE A 38 1.79 -18.52 0.35
N GLU A 39 0.84 -18.15 -0.51
CA GLU A 39 -0.43 -18.85 -0.67
C GLU A 39 -0.25 -20.32 -1.05
N HIS A 40 0.63 -20.60 -2.00
CA HIS A 40 0.89 -21.97 -2.47
C HIS A 40 1.49 -22.86 -1.38
N ILE A 41 2.51 -22.36 -0.66
CA ILE A 41 3.18 -23.08 0.42
C ILE A 41 2.24 -23.32 1.59
N LEU A 42 1.37 -22.36 1.88
CA LEU A 42 0.51 -22.36 3.06
C LEU A 42 -0.91 -22.90 2.80
N SER A 43 -1.21 -23.32 1.57
CA SER A 43 -2.49 -23.89 1.14
C SER A 43 -3.01 -25.06 2.01
N ARG A 44 -2.13 -25.77 2.72
CA ARG A 44 -2.48 -26.91 3.60
C ARG A 44 -2.91 -26.53 5.03
N ALA A 45 -2.76 -25.27 5.44
CA ALA A 45 -3.08 -24.76 6.79
C ALA A 45 -4.11 -23.61 6.75
N ALA A 46 -5.12 -23.76 5.89
CA ALA A 46 -6.00 -22.70 5.37
C ALA A 46 -6.55 -21.70 6.41
N GLU A 47 -6.98 -22.14 7.60
CA GLU A 47 -7.55 -21.23 8.62
C GLU A 47 -6.51 -20.35 9.33
N THR A 48 -5.35 -20.89 9.69
CA THR A 48 -4.29 -20.11 10.38
C THR A 48 -3.62 -19.13 9.42
N VAL A 49 -3.51 -19.52 8.16
CA VAL A 49 -2.85 -18.76 7.10
C VAL A 49 -3.64 -17.53 6.74
N HIS A 50 -4.97 -17.60 6.74
CA HIS A 50 -5.81 -16.46 6.48
C HIS A 50 -5.58 -15.31 7.48
N HIS A 51 -5.48 -15.62 8.78
CA HIS A 51 -5.19 -14.63 9.81
C HIS A 51 -3.77 -14.05 9.72
N ILE A 52 -2.76 -14.88 9.41
CA ILE A 52 -1.38 -14.42 9.25
C ILE A 52 -1.26 -13.49 8.05
N THR A 53 -1.82 -13.86 6.90
CA THR A 53 -1.82 -13.02 5.70
C THR A 53 -2.54 -11.70 5.95
N LEU A 54 -3.63 -11.71 6.71
CA LEU A 54 -4.31 -10.48 7.12
C LEU A 54 -3.43 -9.63 8.02
N LEU A 55 -2.78 -10.21 9.04
CA LEU A 55 -1.87 -9.48 9.92
C LEU A 55 -0.74 -8.83 9.13
N VAL A 56 -0.08 -9.58 8.25
CA VAL A 56 0.98 -9.08 7.37
C VAL A 56 0.45 -7.97 6.46
N GLY A 57 -0.76 -8.15 5.90
CA GLY A 57 -1.43 -7.13 5.09
C GLY A 57 -1.72 -5.84 5.86
N VAL A 58 -2.24 -5.94 7.08
CA VAL A 58 -2.52 -4.79 7.95
C VAL A 58 -1.22 -4.09 8.34
N VAL A 59 -0.16 -4.83 8.67
CA VAL A 59 1.16 -4.25 9.01
C VAL A 59 1.76 -3.55 7.80
N GLY A 60 1.79 -4.20 6.63
CA GLY A 60 2.31 -3.62 5.39
C GLY A 60 1.53 -2.37 4.97
N LEU A 61 0.20 -2.42 5.07
CA LEU A 61 -0.66 -1.29 4.75
C LEU A 61 -0.54 -0.14 5.77
N SER A 62 -0.30 -0.47 7.04
CA SER A 62 -0.05 0.52 8.10
C SER A 62 1.27 1.25 7.89
N LEU A 63 2.32 0.52 7.51
CA LEU A 63 3.59 1.12 7.10
C LEU A 63 3.38 2.00 5.87
N HIS A 64 2.68 1.54 4.84
CA HIS A 64 2.34 2.33 3.65
C HIS A 64 1.57 3.61 4.01
N ALA A 65 0.54 3.52 4.85
CA ALA A 65 -0.25 4.67 5.31
C ALA A 65 0.60 5.68 6.08
N MET A 66 1.60 5.23 6.83
CA MET A 66 2.58 6.12 7.47
C MET A 66 3.43 6.86 6.43
N LEU A 67 3.89 6.18 5.37
CA LEU A 67 4.66 6.82 4.30
C LEU A 67 3.84 7.85 3.52
N ASP A 68 2.55 7.58 3.27
CA ASP A 68 1.63 8.56 2.70
C ASP A 68 1.52 9.82 3.58
N GLY A 69 1.57 9.66 4.90
CA GLY A 69 1.59 10.78 5.85
C GLY A 69 2.81 11.68 5.68
N LEU A 70 3.98 11.10 5.36
CA LEU A 70 5.21 11.86 5.08
C LEU A 70 5.04 12.75 3.85
N ALA A 71 4.26 12.31 2.86
CA ALA A 71 3.95 13.06 1.64
C ALA A 71 2.89 14.16 1.83
N LEU A 72 2.30 14.28 3.03
CA LEU A 72 1.32 15.32 3.37
C LEU A 72 1.92 16.48 4.19
N THR A 73 3.24 16.51 4.38
CA THR A 73 3.93 17.60 5.08
C THR A 73 3.87 18.92 4.30
N ARG A 74 4.06 20.05 5.00
CA ARG A 74 4.07 21.38 4.37
C ARG A 74 5.20 21.52 3.36
N ASP A 75 6.35 20.92 3.63
CA ASP A 75 7.49 20.93 2.72
C ASP A 75 7.17 20.16 1.44
N ALA A 76 6.58 18.96 1.54
CA ALA A 76 6.11 18.21 0.38
C ALA A 76 5.08 18.99 -0.45
N TYR A 77 4.18 19.75 0.20
CA TYR A 77 3.24 20.63 -0.48
C TYR A 77 3.95 21.74 -1.27
N ALA A 78 4.96 22.40 -0.68
CA ALA A 78 5.71 23.46 -1.33
C ALA A 78 6.58 22.95 -2.50
N LEU A 79 7.27 21.82 -2.33
CA LEU A 79 8.12 21.22 -3.39
C LEU A 79 7.32 20.73 -4.60
N SER A 80 6.09 20.24 -4.39
CA SER A 80 5.27 19.66 -5.45
C SER A 80 4.21 20.61 -6.03
N ALA A 81 4.28 21.90 -5.71
CA ALA A 81 3.25 22.88 -6.04
C ALA A 81 1.82 22.43 -5.63
N GLY A 82 1.72 21.67 -4.53
CA GLY A 82 0.46 21.13 -4.00
C GLY A 82 -0.09 19.88 -4.69
N VAL A 83 0.56 19.38 -5.75
CA VAL A 83 0.05 18.24 -6.53
C VAL A 83 0.17 16.92 -5.76
N LEU A 84 1.33 16.64 -5.14
CA LEU A 84 1.55 15.36 -4.44
C LEU A 84 0.56 15.14 -3.29
N PRO A 85 0.32 16.10 -2.38
CA PRO A 85 -0.65 15.92 -1.30
C PRO A 85 -2.08 15.67 -1.79
N VAL A 86 -2.49 16.33 -2.89
CA VAL A 86 -3.82 16.12 -3.49
C VAL A 86 -3.94 14.70 -4.04
N LEU A 87 -2.93 14.20 -4.77
CA LEU A 87 -2.90 12.82 -5.25
C LEU A 87 -2.88 11.82 -4.09
N VAL A 88 -2.20 12.15 -2.99
CA VAL A 88 -2.19 11.35 -1.77
C VAL A 88 -3.58 11.23 -1.17
N LEU A 89 -4.25 12.35 -0.94
CA LEU A 89 -5.62 12.35 -0.42
C LEU A 89 -6.60 11.63 -1.35
N LEU A 90 -6.44 11.78 -2.66
CA LEU A 90 -7.31 11.17 -3.65
C LEU A 90 -7.16 9.65 -3.74
N HIS A 91 -5.96 9.07 -3.56
CA HIS A 91 -5.81 7.62 -3.55
C HIS A 91 -6.34 6.97 -2.27
N ARG A 92 -6.33 7.70 -1.15
CA ARG A 92 -6.72 7.16 0.16
C ARG A 92 -8.19 6.83 0.28
N PHE A 93 -9.03 7.61 -0.40
CA PHE A 93 -10.47 7.36 -0.43
C PHE A 93 -10.80 5.98 -1.05
N PRO A 94 -10.32 5.65 -2.27
CA PRO A 94 -10.35 4.30 -2.81
C PRO A 94 -9.86 3.20 -1.86
N VAL A 95 -8.68 3.38 -1.27
CA VAL A 95 -8.06 2.36 -0.40
C VAL A 95 -8.94 2.06 0.81
N GLY A 96 -9.47 3.09 1.48
CA GLY A 96 -10.38 2.92 2.61
C GLY A 96 -11.66 2.15 2.25
N GLN A 97 -12.24 2.43 1.08
CA GLN A 97 -13.43 1.72 0.59
C GLN A 97 -13.13 0.23 0.30
N VAL A 98 -11.99 -0.06 -0.32
CA VAL A 98 -11.55 -1.43 -0.61
C VAL A 98 -11.32 -2.22 0.68
N MET A 99 -10.68 -1.60 1.67
CA MET A 99 -10.42 -2.23 2.97
C MET A 99 -11.71 -2.48 3.74
N TRP A 100 -12.64 -1.52 3.73
CA TRP A 100 -13.95 -1.72 4.33
C TRP A 100 -14.69 -2.90 3.69
N ALA A 101 -14.80 -2.90 2.36
CA ALA A 101 -15.50 -3.95 1.61
C ALA A 101 -14.85 -5.34 1.75
N LEU A 102 -13.55 -5.40 2.08
CA LEU A 102 -12.84 -6.65 2.35
C LEU A 102 -13.05 -7.13 3.78
N LEU A 103 -12.93 -6.23 4.77
CA LEU A 103 -12.91 -6.59 6.19
C LEU A 103 -14.30 -6.76 6.79
N GLU A 104 -15.27 -5.96 6.37
CA GLU A 104 -16.63 -5.99 6.94
C GLU A 104 -17.35 -7.33 6.75
N PRO A 105 -17.43 -7.90 5.53
CA PRO A 105 -18.11 -9.19 5.35
C PRO A 105 -17.31 -10.38 5.90
N ALA A 106 -15.98 -10.27 5.96
CA ALA A 106 -15.11 -11.37 6.37
C ALA A 106 -14.91 -11.45 7.91
N PHE A 107 -14.82 -10.31 8.59
CA PHE A 107 -14.44 -10.23 10.01
C PHE A 107 -15.40 -9.38 10.85
N GLY A 108 -16.43 -8.83 10.21
CA GLY A 108 -17.40 -7.98 10.86
C GLY A 108 -16.96 -6.52 11.00
N ARG A 109 -17.94 -5.69 11.33
CA ARG A 109 -17.81 -4.23 11.37
C ARG A 109 -16.76 -3.73 12.38
N THR A 110 -16.64 -4.37 13.54
CA THR A 110 -15.71 -3.94 14.60
C THR A 110 -14.26 -4.00 14.13
N VAL A 111 -13.87 -5.09 13.47
CA VAL A 111 -12.52 -5.27 12.93
C VAL A 111 -12.27 -4.27 11.80
N ALA A 112 -13.23 -4.10 10.88
CA ALA A 112 -13.11 -3.15 9.78
C ALA A 112 -12.88 -1.71 10.29
N VAL A 113 -13.66 -1.26 11.28
CA VAL A 113 -13.48 0.05 11.91
C VAL A 113 -12.11 0.14 12.60
N GLY A 114 -11.72 -0.89 13.35
CA GLY A 114 -10.44 -0.93 14.05
C GLY A 114 -9.24 -0.79 13.10
N VAL A 115 -9.23 -1.52 11.99
CA VAL A 115 -8.17 -1.42 10.98
C VAL A 115 -8.16 -0.03 10.33
N LEU A 116 -9.31 0.51 9.93
CA LEU A 116 -9.37 1.86 9.35
C LEU A 116 -8.88 2.93 10.34
N ALA A 117 -9.18 2.78 11.63
CA ALA A 117 -8.66 3.67 12.67
C ALA A 117 -7.13 3.57 12.78
N ILE A 118 -6.56 2.36 12.75
CA ILE A 118 -5.10 2.14 12.75
C ILE A 118 -4.46 2.82 11.53
N LEU A 119 -5.05 2.67 10.33
CA LEU A 119 -4.53 3.33 9.12
C LEU A 119 -4.58 4.86 9.22
N MET A 120 -5.62 5.42 9.83
CA MET A 120 -5.74 6.85 10.08
C MET A 120 -4.72 7.35 11.12
N LEU A 121 -4.46 6.57 12.18
CA LEU A 121 -3.47 6.92 13.20
C LEU A 121 -2.05 6.87 12.67
N THR A 122 -1.70 5.82 11.92
CA THR A 122 -0.37 5.63 11.31
C THR A 122 -0.08 6.70 10.26
N THR A 123 -1.09 7.08 9.48
CA THR A 123 -1.08 8.29 8.65
C THR A 123 -0.70 9.54 9.43
N GLY A 124 -1.42 9.81 10.53
CA GLY A 124 -1.17 10.99 11.36
C GLY A 124 0.22 10.97 11.95
N ALA A 125 0.70 9.80 12.40
CA ALA A 125 2.06 9.61 12.86
C ALA A 125 3.08 9.94 11.75
N GLY A 126 2.82 9.54 10.50
CA GLY A 126 3.65 9.91 9.35
C GLY A 126 3.75 11.42 9.16
N VAL A 127 2.65 12.15 9.26
CA VAL A 127 2.67 13.63 9.17
C VAL A 127 3.49 14.25 10.30
N LEU A 128 3.30 13.77 11.54
CA LEU A 128 3.97 14.32 12.72
C LEU A 128 5.47 14.02 12.75
N LEU A 129 5.85 12.81 12.33
CA LEU A 129 7.25 12.35 12.32
C LEU A 129 7.98 12.78 11.04
N GLY A 130 7.29 13.27 10.03
CA GLY A 130 7.87 13.54 8.70
C GLY A 130 8.95 14.60 8.68
N GLU A 131 8.84 15.64 9.51
CA GLU A 131 9.90 16.65 9.62
C GLU A 131 11.20 16.07 10.23
N GLN A 132 11.09 15.03 11.07
CA GLN A 132 12.24 14.40 11.74
C GLN A 132 12.80 13.21 10.93
N MET A 133 11.98 12.61 10.08
CA MET A 133 12.27 11.37 9.34
C MET A 133 12.55 11.63 7.85
N HIS A 134 12.88 12.86 7.46
CA HIS A 134 13.16 13.24 6.06
C HIS A 134 14.26 12.37 5.42
N PHE A 135 15.25 11.92 6.21
CA PHE A 135 16.31 11.02 5.75
C PHE A 135 15.81 9.61 5.38
N LEU A 136 14.72 9.14 5.98
CA LEU A 136 14.13 7.84 5.65
C LEU A 136 13.44 7.90 4.30
N VAL A 137 12.74 9.00 3.97
CA VAL A 137 12.00 9.16 2.70
C VAL A 137 12.93 9.20 1.49
N HIS A 138 14.14 9.74 1.65
CA HIS A 138 15.16 9.80 0.58
C HIS A 138 16.19 8.66 0.64
N GLY A 139 16.03 7.72 1.57
CA GLY A 139 16.95 6.59 1.73
C GLY A 139 16.64 5.43 0.79
N GLU A 140 17.66 4.67 0.38
CA GLU A 140 17.51 3.49 -0.47
C GLU A 140 16.53 2.46 0.11
N VAL A 141 16.51 2.30 1.43
CA VAL A 141 15.60 1.38 2.15
C VAL A 141 14.13 1.71 1.89
N PHE A 142 13.79 3.00 1.80
CA PHE A 142 12.43 3.43 1.52
C PHE A 142 12.04 3.16 0.07
N ALA A 143 12.94 3.43 -0.88
CA ALA A 143 12.70 3.10 -2.29
C ALA A 143 12.54 1.57 -2.48
N TRP A 144 13.34 0.76 -1.78
CA TRP A 144 13.21 -0.69 -1.76
C TRP A 144 11.87 -1.16 -1.21
N PHE A 145 11.45 -0.61 -0.07
CA PHE A 145 10.16 -0.93 0.55
C PHE A 145 8.99 -0.51 -0.36
N GLN A 146 9.02 0.70 -0.91
CA GLN A 146 7.98 1.19 -1.82
C GLN A 146 7.87 0.31 -3.06
N SER A 147 9.00 -0.08 -3.63
CA SER A 147 9.03 -0.92 -4.82
C SER A 147 8.45 -2.31 -4.56
N PHE A 148 8.85 -2.96 -3.47
CA PHE A 148 8.27 -4.22 -3.02
C PHE A 148 6.75 -4.12 -2.81
N MET A 149 6.30 -3.09 -2.09
CA MET A 149 4.88 -2.87 -1.84
C MET A 149 4.09 -2.60 -3.13
N ALA A 150 4.65 -1.83 -4.07
CA ALA A 150 4.02 -1.58 -5.37
C ALA A 150 3.80 -2.88 -6.15
N GLY A 151 4.82 -3.76 -6.16
CA GLY A 151 4.70 -5.10 -6.74
C GLY A 151 3.58 -5.95 -6.11
N ALA A 152 3.54 -5.99 -4.78
CA ALA A 152 2.52 -6.72 -4.03
C ALA A 152 1.10 -6.19 -4.27
N LEU A 153 0.93 -4.86 -4.36
CA LEU A 153 -0.35 -4.24 -4.68
C LEU A 153 -0.82 -4.57 -6.09
N VAL A 154 0.08 -4.54 -7.09
CA VAL A 154 -0.23 -4.94 -8.46
C VAL A 154 -0.69 -6.40 -8.50
N HIS A 155 -0.02 -7.30 -7.77
CA HIS A 155 -0.44 -8.69 -7.64
C HIS A 155 -1.88 -8.80 -7.13
N VAL A 156 -2.18 -8.17 -6.00
CA VAL A 156 -3.51 -8.22 -5.37
C VAL A 156 -4.59 -7.65 -6.30
N MET A 157 -4.30 -6.55 -7.01
CA MET A 157 -5.26 -5.95 -7.95
C MET A 157 -5.56 -6.86 -9.15
N LEU A 158 -4.55 -7.53 -9.71
CA LEU A 158 -4.72 -8.41 -10.87
C LEU A 158 -5.40 -9.75 -10.51
N PHE A 159 -5.04 -10.34 -9.37
CA PHE A 159 -5.54 -11.66 -8.99
C PHE A 159 -6.91 -11.60 -8.27
N ARG A 160 -7.28 -10.49 -7.61
CA ARG A 160 -8.64 -10.30 -7.08
C ARG A 160 -9.70 -10.16 -8.18
N SER A 161 -9.31 -9.74 -9.39
CA SER A 161 -10.22 -9.65 -10.55
C SER A 161 -10.72 -11.01 -11.03
N HIS A 162 -9.98 -12.11 -10.78
CA HIS A 162 -10.32 -13.43 -11.31
C HIS A 162 -11.21 -14.24 -10.38
N SER A 163 -11.40 -13.84 -9.12
CA SER A 163 -12.25 -14.58 -8.16
C SER A 163 -13.75 -14.26 -8.26
N HIS A 164 -14.17 -13.35 -9.16
CA HIS A 164 -15.57 -12.97 -9.32
C HIS A 164 -16.23 -13.51 -10.60
N GLN A 165 -15.58 -14.41 -11.34
CA GLN A 165 -16.12 -14.95 -12.60
C GLN A 165 -16.52 -16.43 -12.56
N HIS A 166 -16.51 -17.06 -11.37
CA HIS A 166 -17.00 -18.43 -11.18
C HIS A 166 -17.88 -18.55 -9.92
N SER A 167 -19.05 -17.92 -9.98
CA SER A 167 -20.24 -18.38 -9.26
C SER A 167 -21.45 -17.80 -9.99
N ASP A 168 -22.25 -18.72 -10.55
CA ASP A 168 -23.42 -18.52 -11.42
C ASP A 168 -24.43 -17.45 -10.94
#